data_AF-A0A7V8W2N0-F1
#
_entry.id   AF-A0A7V8W2N0-F1
#
_cell.length_a   1.000
_cell.length_b   1.000
_cell.length_c   1.000
_cell.angle_alpha   90.00
_cell.angle_beta   90.00
_cell.angle_gamma   90.00
#
_symmetry.space_group_name_H-M   'P 1'
#
loop_
_entity.id
_entity.type
_entity.pdbx_description
1 polymer ?
#
loop_
_entity_poly.entity_id
_entity_poly.type
_entity_poly.pdbx_seq_one_letter_code
_entity_poly.pdbx_strand_id
1 'polypeptide(L)'
;MYKFILVSFFSFLFLKTFSQNYKPADAGSKVHFVIKNFSINTGGDISGLKGNVVFNPSALAKSLFDVSVDVNTLDTDNGSRDAHLKSDDYFDAAKYPVITIRSAKIDRTNRTSAGYYFFTGTLTLHGITKEISFPFKAKQQGNDYLFTGNFEINRVDYGVGDNSSVMSKTVKISLSVLAKKS
;
A
#
# COMPACT_ATOMS: atom_id res chain seq x y z
N MET A 1 61.48 20.17 -27.82
CA MET A 1 60.13 20.73 -27.55
C MET A 1 59.24 19.57 -27.10
N TYR A 2 59.21 19.28 -25.79
CA TYR A 2 58.51 18.09 -25.27
C TYR A 2 57.04 18.43 -24.98
N LYS A 3 56.13 17.72 -25.66
CA LYS A 3 54.68 17.88 -25.57
C LYS A 3 54.18 16.96 -24.45
N PHE A 4 53.89 17.51 -23.28
CA PHE A 4 53.23 16.77 -22.20
C PHE A 4 51.75 16.56 -22.57
N ILE A 5 51.35 15.30 -22.74
CA ILE A 5 49.94 14.91 -22.86
C ILE A 5 49.43 14.61 -21.45
N LEU A 6 48.57 15.49 -20.93
CA LEU A 6 47.89 15.31 -19.66
C LEU A 6 46.69 14.36 -19.89
N VAL A 7 46.85 13.07 -19.57
CA VAL A 7 45.72 12.12 -19.58
C VAL A 7 44.93 12.32 -18.29
N SER A 8 43.81 13.03 -18.39
CA SER A 8 42.88 13.19 -17.27
C SER A 8 42.14 11.87 -17.01
N PHE A 9 42.42 11.24 -15.88
CA PHE A 9 41.76 10.01 -15.44
C PHE A 9 40.43 10.38 -14.78
N PHE A 10 39.36 10.41 -15.58
CA PHE A 10 38.01 10.66 -15.06
C PHE A 10 37.52 9.42 -14.32
N SER A 11 37.70 9.39 -12.99
CA SER A 11 37.20 8.31 -12.14
C SER A 11 35.67 8.37 -12.09
N PHE A 12 35.00 7.47 -12.81
CA PHE A 12 33.57 7.26 -12.72
C PHE A 12 33.26 6.54 -11.40
N LEU A 13 32.87 7.29 -10.36
CA LEU A 13 32.28 6.72 -9.16
C LEU A 13 30.93 6.08 -9.51
N PHE A 14 30.93 4.76 -9.73
CA PHE A 14 29.70 3.98 -9.76
C PHE A 14 29.10 3.94 -8.35
N LEU A 15 28.12 4.80 -8.09
CA LEU A 15 27.24 4.65 -6.94
C LEU A 15 26.50 3.31 -7.10
N LYS A 16 26.86 2.31 -6.29
CA LYS A 16 26.10 1.06 -6.18
C LYS A 16 24.71 1.41 -5.64
N THR A 17 23.75 1.57 -6.53
CA THR A 17 22.34 1.74 -6.15
C THR A 17 21.80 0.39 -5.70
N PHE A 18 21.99 0.06 -4.42
CA PHE A 18 21.33 -1.09 -3.81
C PHE A 18 19.83 -0.80 -3.74
N SER A 19 19.02 -1.65 -4.37
CA SER A 19 17.61 -1.72 -4.05
C SER A 19 17.52 -2.26 -2.61
N GLN A 20 16.88 -1.51 -1.72
CA GLN A 20 16.71 -1.94 -0.34
C GLN A 20 15.37 -2.66 -0.23
N ASN A 21 15.40 -3.80 0.46
CA ASN A 21 14.25 -4.64 0.68
C ASN A 21 13.69 -4.43 2.08
N TYR A 22 12.37 -4.41 2.19
CA TYR A 22 11.65 -4.13 3.41
C TYR A 22 10.48 -5.11 3.57
N LYS A 23 10.11 -5.38 4.81
CA LYS A 23 8.91 -6.15 5.16
C LYS A 23 7.98 -5.30 6.01
N PRO A 24 6.67 -5.26 5.73
CA PRO A 24 5.73 -4.60 6.61
C PRO A 24 5.78 -5.25 8.00
N ALA A 25 5.66 -4.44 9.05
CA ALA A 25 5.59 -4.89 10.43
C ALA A 25 4.24 -4.50 11.02
N ASP A 26 3.58 -5.40 11.76
CA ASP A 26 2.28 -5.09 12.37
C ASP A 26 2.40 -3.98 13.41
N ALA A 27 3.39 -4.07 14.30
CA ALA A 27 3.66 -3.03 15.28
C ALA A 27 4.08 -1.73 14.60
N GLY A 28 3.31 -0.66 14.82
CA GLY A 28 3.51 0.64 14.17
C GLY A 28 2.85 0.77 12.80
N SER A 29 2.14 -0.26 12.33
CA SER A 29 1.30 -0.20 11.14
C SER A 29 -0.18 -0.06 11.47
N LYS A 30 -0.92 0.58 10.56
CA LYS A 30 -2.37 0.71 10.59
C LYS A 30 -2.91 0.73 9.15
N VAL A 31 -3.87 -0.15 8.87
CA VAL A 31 -4.69 -0.11 7.66
C VAL A 31 -6.13 0.10 8.13
N HIS A 32 -6.59 1.34 7.99
CA HIS A 32 -7.88 1.77 8.48
C HIS A 32 -8.84 1.96 7.31
N PHE A 33 -10.08 1.51 7.47
CA PHE A 33 -11.15 1.78 6.52
C PHE A 33 -12.31 2.49 7.18
N VAL A 34 -13.02 3.32 6.41
CA VAL A 34 -14.25 3.98 6.83
C VAL A 34 -15.28 3.88 5.72
N ILE A 35 -16.49 3.47 6.09
CA ILE A 35 -17.66 3.42 5.21
C ILE A 35 -18.83 4.16 5.86
N LYS A 36 -19.62 4.86 5.06
CA LYS A 36 -20.85 5.52 5.52
C LYS A 36 -22.03 4.55 5.41
N ASN A 37 -22.75 4.32 6.51
CA ASN A 37 -23.95 3.49 6.58
C ASN A 37 -25.02 4.22 7.41
N PHE A 38 -26.25 4.36 6.91
CA PHE A 38 -27.31 5.16 7.56
C PHE A 38 -26.86 6.57 7.98
N SER A 39 -26.08 7.24 7.14
CA SER A 39 -25.44 8.53 7.42
C SER A 39 -24.39 8.57 8.54
N ILE A 40 -24.06 7.43 9.14
CA ILE A 40 -23.05 7.28 10.17
C ILE A 40 -21.77 6.71 9.55
N ASN A 41 -20.62 7.28 9.90
CA ASN A 41 -19.34 6.70 9.53
C ASN A 41 -19.04 5.53 10.46
N THR A 42 -18.83 4.35 9.88
CA THR A 42 -18.37 3.15 10.56
C THR A 42 -16.95 2.86 10.11
N GLY A 43 -16.03 2.76 11.07
CA GLY A 43 -14.63 2.45 10.83
C GLY A 43 -14.28 1.02 11.23
N GLY A 44 -13.16 0.55 10.73
CA GLY A 44 -12.51 -0.68 11.16
C GLY A 44 -11.07 -0.73 10.69
N ASP A 45 -10.36 -1.75 11.16
CA ASP A 45 -8.96 -1.99 10.88
C ASP A 45 -8.77 -3.41 10.33
N ILE A 46 -7.70 -3.59 9.55
CA ILE A 46 -7.21 -4.91 9.13
C ILE A 46 -5.71 -4.98 9.44
N SER A 47 -5.22 -6.13 9.90
CA SER A 47 -3.87 -6.27 10.47
C SER A 47 -3.17 -7.53 9.97
N GLY A 48 -1.92 -7.77 10.36
CA GLY A 48 -1.18 -8.94 9.89
C GLY A 48 -0.65 -8.75 8.46
N LEU A 49 -0.14 -7.56 8.14
CA LEU A 49 0.40 -7.28 6.81
C LEU A 49 1.61 -8.17 6.54
N LYS A 50 1.61 -8.81 5.37
CA LYS A 50 2.70 -9.68 4.91
C LYS A 50 3.14 -9.25 3.52
N GLY A 51 4.36 -9.58 3.15
CA GLY A 51 4.85 -9.40 1.79
C GLY A 51 6.20 -8.72 1.75
N ASN A 52 6.48 -8.07 0.62
CA ASN A 52 7.78 -7.54 0.28
C ASN A 52 7.67 -6.15 -0.33
N VAL A 53 8.46 -5.22 0.17
CA VAL A 53 8.55 -3.84 -0.34
C VAL A 53 9.99 -3.58 -0.73
N VAL A 54 10.23 -3.43 -2.02
CA VAL A 54 11.48 -2.90 -2.57
C VAL A 54 11.27 -1.41 -2.80
N PHE A 55 12.06 -0.56 -2.15
CA PHE A 55 11.91 0.88 -2.30
C PHE A 55 13.26 1.56 -2.49
N ASN A 56 13.38 2.34 -3.57
CA ASN A 56 14.57 3.11 -3.87
C ASN A 56 14.19 4.53 -4.33
N PRO A 57 14.28 5.56 -3.47
CA PRO A 57 13.87 6.93 -3.80
C PRO A 57 14.74 7.58 -4.91
N SER A 58 15.94 7.04 -5.15
CA SER A 58 16.84 7.48 -6.23
C SER A 58 16.61 6.73 -7.55
N ALA A 59 15.93 5.59 -7.52
CA ALA A 59 15.65 4.75 -8.69
C ALA A 59 14.25 4.11 -8.58
N LEU A 60 13.20 4.94 -8.62
CA LEU A 60 11.82 4.51 -8.36
C LEU A 60 11.31 3.41 -9.30
N ALA A 61 11.81 3.37 -10.55
CA ALA A 61 11.49 2.29 -11.50
C ALA A 61 11.93 0.88 -11.03
N LYS A 62 12.81 0.79 -10.03
CA LYS A 62 13.21 -0.48 -9.38
C LYS A 62 12.42 -0.79 -8.12
N SER A 63 11.45 0.06 -7.76
CA SER A 63 10.63 -0.13 -6.57
C SER A 63 9.45 -1.05 -6.89
N LEU A 64 9.14 -1.94 -5.96
CA LEU A 64 8.08 -2.94 -6.08
C LEU A 64 7.41 -3.12 -4.72
N PHE A 65 6.09 -3.06 -4.68
CA PHE A 65 5.29 -3.27 -3.50
C PHE A 65 4.41 -4.49 -3.81
N ASP A 66 4.62 -5.60 -3.11
CA ASP A 66 3.74 -6.78 -3.16
C ASP A 66 3.38 -7.12 -1.71
N VAL A 67 2.19 -6.67 -1.30
CA VAL A 67 1.73 -6.75 0.09
C VAL A 67 0.37 -7.42 0.12
N SER A 68 0.14 -8.21 1.16
CA SER A 68 -1.08 -8.96 1.39
C SER A 68 -1.54 -8.83 2.83
N VAL A 69 -2.83 -9.05 3.05
CA VAL A 69 -3.43 -9.07 4.38
C VAL A 69 -4.55 -10.09 4.43
N ASP A 70 -4.72 -10.72 5.59
CA ASP A 70 -5.75 -11.73 5.84
C ASP A 70 -7.06 -11.06 6.29
N VAL A 71 -8.14 -11.31 5.57
CA VAL A 71 -9.50 -10.81 5.84
C VAL A 71 -9.97 -11.18 7.24
N ASN A 72 -9.53 -12.32 7.78
CA ASN A 72 -9.93 -12.77 9.12
C ASN A 72 -9.45 -11.84 10.24
N THR A 73 -8.49 -10.96 9.96
CA THR A 73 -8.00 -9.95 10.91
C THR A 73 -8.85 -8.68 10.94
N LEU A 74 -9.89 -8.59 10.12
CA LEU A 74 -10.82 -7.46 10.13
C LEU A 74 -11.47 -7.31 11.49
N ASP A 75 -11.48 -6.07 11.98
CA ASP A 75 -12.02 -5.66 13.28
C ASP A 75 -12.71 -4.29 13.17
N THR A 76 -13.96 -4.21 13.60
CA THR A 76 -14.78 -2.98 13.64
C THR A 76 -15.19 -2.61 15.08
N ASP A 77 -14.45 -3.12 16.07
CA ASP A 77 -14.76 -3.06 17.49
C ASP A 77 -16.13 -3.68 17.82
N ASN A 78 -16.65 -4.57 16.96
CA ASN A 78 -17.95 -5.21 17.11
C ASN A 78 -17.93 -6.62 16.51
N GLY A 79 -17.75 -7.63 17.36
CA GLY A 79 -17.60 -9.02 16.92
C GLY A 79 -18.76 -9.56 16.09
N SER A 80 -20.00 -9.16 16.34
CA SER A 80 -21.15 -9.58 15.52
C SER A 80 -21.09 -9.00 14.11
N ARG A 81 -20.68 -7.73 13.98
CA ARG A 81 -20.47 -7.07 12.70
C ARG A 81 -19.27 -7.66 11.97
N ASP A 82 -18.19 -7.98 12.69
CA ASP A 82 -17.00 -8.61 12.10
C ASP A 82 -17.32 -9.99 11.56
N ALA A 83 -18.10 -10.79 12.30
CA ALA A 83 -18.57 -12.09 11.85
C ALA A 83 -19.43 -11.96 10.56
N HIS A 84 -20.34 -10.99 10.51
CA HIS A 84 -21.16 -10.74 9.33
C HIS A 84 -20.34 -10.23 8.13
N LEU A 85 -19.36 -9.35 8.35
CA LEU A 85 -18.48 -8.89 7.26
C LEU A 85 -17.62 -10.03 6.69
N LYS A 86 -17.29 -11.05 7.48
CA LYS A 86 -16.50 -12.21 7.03
C LYS A 86 -17.33 -13.27 6.31
N SER A 87 -18.66 -13.20 6.33
CA SER A 87 -19.54 -14.14 5.62
C SER A 87 -19.53 -13.92 4.10
N ASP A 88 -20.18 -14.85 3.39
CA ASP A 88 -20.39 -14.86 1.94
C ASP A 88 -21.19 -13.65 1.43
N ASP A 89 -21.97 -12.99 2.28
CA ASP A 89 -22.66 -11.74 1.94
C ASP A 89 -21.70 -10.56 1.69
N TYR A 90 -20.46 -10.62 2.21
CA TYR A 90 -19.49 -9.52 2.14
C TYR A 90 -18.11 -9.94 1.63
N PHE A 91 -17.17 -10.22 2.53
CA PHE A 91 -15.80 -10.52 2.13
C PHE A 91 -15.58 -11.99 1.77
N ASP A 92 -16.54 -12.87 2.10
CA ASP A 92 -16.46 -14.34 1.92
C ASP A 92 -15.06 -14.85 2.32
N ALA A 93 -14.70 -14.62 3.59
CA ALA A 93 -13.34 -14.85 4.06
C ALA A 93 -12.92 -16.33 3.97
N ALA A 94 -13.89 -17.25 3.94
CA ALA A 94 -13.66 -18.67 3.72
C ALA A 94 -13.15 -18.97 2.31
N LYS A 95 -13.67 -18.27 1.29
CA LYS A 95 -13.30 -18.46 -0.12
C LYS A 95 -12.19 -17.53 -0.58
N TYR A 96 -12.18 -16.29 -0.09
CA TYR A 96 -11.21 -15.25 -0.46
C TYR A 96 -10.52 -14.68 0.80
N PRO A 97 -9.70 -15.48 1.49
CA PRO A 97 -9.10 -15.07 2.77
C PRO A 97 -8.07 -13.95 2.65
N VAL A 98 -7.60 -13.63 1.44
CA VAL A 98 -6.46 -12.73 1.24
C VAL A 98 -6.82 -11.57 0.33
N ILE A 99 -6.49 -10.36 0.79
CA ILE A 99 -6.47 -9.13 -0.02
C ILE A 99 -5.01 -8.87 -0.42
N THR A 100 -4.75 -8.52 -1.69
CA THR A 100 -3.39 -8.21 -2.16
C THR A 100 -3.32 -6.88 -2.88
N ILE A 101 -2.27 -6.12 -2.63
CA ILE A 101 -1.91 -4.92 -3.39
C ILE A 101 -0.55 -5.13 -4.07
N ARG A 102 -0.47 -4.87 -5.38
CA ARG A 102 0.75 -5.01 -6.18
C ARG A 102 1.03 -3.77 -7.00
N SER A 103 2.18 -3.13 -6.82
CA SER A 103 2.57 -2.00 -7.66
C SER A 103 2.89 -2.44 -9.08
N ALA A 104 2.41 -1.69 -10.06
CA ALA A 104 2.93 -1.70 -11.43
C ALA A 104 3.99 -0.60 -11.59
N LYS A 105 3.81 0.53 -10.90
CA LYS A 105 4.69 1.69 -11.02
C LYS A 105 4.70 2.52 -9.73
N ILE A 106 5.88 3.04 -9.39
CA ILE A 106 6.06 4.06 -8.36
C ILE A 106 6.68 5.28 -9.03
N ASP A 107 6.02 6.43 -8.92
CA ASP A 107 6.45 7.69 -9.52
C ASP A 107 6.66 8.78 -8.46
N ARG A 108 7.31 9.88 -8.87
CA ARG A 108 7.27 11.12 -8.09
C ARG A 108 5.94 11.80 -8.29
N THR A 109 5.44 12.46 -7.25
CA THR A 109 4.38 13.46 -7.43
C THR A 109 4.95 14.74 -8.03
N ASN A 110 4.08 15.62 -8.53
CA ASN A 110 4.43 17.00 -8.90
C ASN A 110 4.68 17.92 -7.69
N ARG A 111 4.65 17.41 -6.46
CA ARG A 111 4.89 18.20 -5.26
C ARG A 111 6.37 18.52 -5.12
N THR A 112 6.66 19.74 -4.68
CA THR A 112 8.02 20.23 -4.44
C THR A 112 8.65 19.66 -3.17
N SER A 113 7.83 19.11 -2.26
CA SER A 113 8.31 18.50 -1.01
C SER A 113 8.85 17.10 -1.26
N ALA A 114 10.05 16.83 -0.74
CA ALA A 114 10.64 15.50 -0.75
C ALA A 114 9.76 14.49 -0.01
N GLY A 115 9.84 13.22 -0.41
CA GLY A 115 9.14 12.13 0.25
C GLY A 115 7.71 11.86 -0.22
N TYR A 116 7.19 12.60 -1.22
CA TYR A 116 5.88 12.36 -1.82
C TYR A 116 6.01 11.60 -3.15
N TYR A 117 5.31 10.49 -3.23
CA TYR A 117 5.33 9.56 -4.36
C TYR A 117 3.90 9.22 -4.80
N PHE A 118 3.79 8.60 -5.95
CA PHE A 118 2.52 8.15 -6.51
C PHE A 118 2.61 6.65 -6.77
N PHE A 119 1.65 5.90 -6.24
CA PHE A 119 1.50 4.48 -6.46
C PHE A 119 0.52 4.27 -7.61
N THR A 120 0.85 3.39 -8.54
CA THR A 120 -0.07 2.82 -9.53
C THR A 120 0.12 1.31 -9.54
N GLY A 121 -0.97 0.56 -9.46
CA GLY A 121 -0.90 -0.88 -9.35
C GLY A 121 -2.28 -1.52 -9.28
N THR A 122 -2.35 -2.72 -8.75
CA THR A 122 -3.59 -3.48 -8.64
C THR A 122 -3.94 -3.78 -7.20
N LEU A 123 -5.24 -3.78 -6.92
CA LEU A 123 -5.84 -4.34 -5.71
C LEU A 123 -6.65 -5.57 -6.11
N THR A 124 -6.37 -6.69 -5.48
CA THR A 124 -7.20 -7.90 -5.54
C THR A 124 -7.96 -8.02 -4.23
N LEU A 125 -9.28 -8.00 -4.31
CA LEU A 125 -10.20 -8.10 -3.18
C LEU A 125 -11.38 -8.98 -3.62
N HIS A 126 -11.74 -9.97 -2.80
CA HIS A 126 -12.88 -10.86 -3.06
C HIS A 126 -12.80 -11.53 -4.45
N GLY A 127 -11.59 -11.98 -4.82
CA GLY A 127 -11.28 -12.62 -6.10
C GLY A 127 -11.22 -11.68 -7.31
N ILE A 128 -11.61 -10.41 -7.17
CA ILE A 128 -11.65 -9.44 -8.27
C ILE A 128 -10.40 -8.54 -8.19
N THR A 129 -9.71 -8.38 -9.32
CA THR A 129 -8.52 -7.52 -9.44
C THR A 129 -8.84 -6.27 -10.25
N LYS A 130 -8.51 -5.10 -9.70
CA LYS A 130 -8.67 -3.80 -10.38
C LYS A 130 -7.47 -2.91 -10.18
N GLU A 131 -7.27 -2.00 -11.13
CA GLU A 131 -6.25 -0.97 -11.01
C GLU A 131 -6.64 0.06 -9.95
N ILE A 132 -5.67 0.46 -9.13
CA ILE A 132 -5.78 1.57 -8.19
C ILE A 132 -4.55 2.46 -8.31
N SER A 133 -4.75 3.74 -8.01
CA SER A 133 -3.68 4.73 -8.02
C SER A 133 -3.90 5.75 -6.91
N PHE A 134 -2.84 6.10 -6.19
CA PHE A 134 -2.95 7.07 -5.09
C PHE A 134 -1.61 7.70 -4.71
N PRO A 135 -1.62 8.95 -4.20
CA PRO A 135 -0.44 9.55 -3.62
C PRO A 135 -0.11 8.93 -2.25
N PHE A 136 1.17 8.75 -1.98
CA PHE A 136 1.67 8.34 -0.68
C PHE A 136 2.91 9.12 -0.28
N LYS A 137 3.27 9.08 1.00
CA LYS A 137 4.53 9.59 1.53
C LYS A 137 5.39 8.44 2.01
N ALA A 138 6.68 8.51 1.76
CA ALA A 138 7.67 7.64 2.39
C ALA A 138 8.58 8.50 3.28
N LYS A 139 8.54 8.25 4.59
CA LYS A 139 9.40 8.89 5.59
C LYS A 139 10.40 7.87 6.11
N GLN A 140 11.69 8.13 5.90
CA GLN A 140 12.74 7.29 6.46
C GLN A 140 12.75 7.41 7.99
N GLN A 141 12.88 6.28 8.69
CA GLN A 141 12.99 6.18 10.15
C GLN A 141 14.18 5.27 10.48
N GLY A 142 15.36 5.86 10.65
CA GLY A 142 16.60 5.09 10.74
C GLY A 142 16.85 4.28 9.47
N ASN A 143 16.88 2.95 9.60
CA ASN A 143 17.02 2.03 8.47
C ASN A 143 15.68 1.66 7.81
N ASP A 144 14.55 2.01 8.43
CA ASP A 144 13.21 1.61 8.03
C ASP A 144 12.48 2.74 7.28
N TYR A 145 11.29 2.44 6.76
CA TYR A 145 10.40 3.45 6.18
C TYR A 145 9.00 3.37 6.77
N LEU A 146 8.44 4.54 7.09
CA LEU A 146 7.01 4.72 7.32
C LEU A 146 6.35 5.20 6.03
N PHE A 147 5.48 4.39 5.47
CA PHE A 147 4.66 4.72 4.31
C PHE A 147 3.28 5.17 4.75
N THR A 148 2.83 6.35 4.30
CA THR A 148 1.48 6.85 4.60
C THR A 148 0.75 7.22 3.32
N GLY A 149 -0.52 6.84 3.20
CA GLY A 149 -1.28 7.05 1.97
C GLY A 149 -2.78 6.97 2.23
N ASN A 150 -3.57 7.47 1.30
CA ASN A 150 -5.02 7.34 1.36
C ASN A 150 -5.56 7.10 -0.05
N PHE A 151 -6.58 6.25 -0.16
CA PHE A 151 -7.28 6.01 -1.40
C PHE A 151 -8.72 5.58 -1.12
N GLU A 152 -9.54 5.58 -2.16
CA GLU A 152 -10.93 5.14 -2.07
C GLU A 152 -11.16 4.00 -3.04
N ILE A 153 -12.06 3.08 -2.67
CA ILE A 153 -12.55 2.04 -3.57
C ILE A 153 -14.07 2.04 -3.58
N ASN A 154 -14.65 1.54 -4.66
CA ASN A 154 -16.04 1.14 -4.70
C ASN A 154 -16.14 -0.35 -4.32
N ARG A 155 -16.70 -0.69 -3.16
CA ARG A 155 -16.77 -2.09 -2.68
C ARG A 155 -17.62 -2.99 -3.58
N VAL A 156 -18.63 -2.44 -4.24
CA VAL A 156 -19.55 -3.19 -5.12
C VAL A 156 -18.82 -3.64 -6.38
N ASP A 157 -17.81 -2.89 -6.82
CA ASP A 157 -16.97 -3.28 -7.95
C ASP A 157 -16.16 -4.55 -7.67
N TYR A 158 -15.93 -4.88 -6.40
CA TYR A 158 -15.28 -6.11 -5.94
C TYR A 158 -16.29 -7.16 -5.45
N GLY A 159 -17.60 -6.91 -5.61
CA GLY A 159 -18.64 -7.83 -5.13
C GLY A 159 -18.71 -7.95 -3.61
N VAL A 160 -18.18 -6.98 -2.86
CA VAL A 160 -18.24 -6.99 -1.39
C VAL A 160 -19.50 -6.28 -0.92
N GLY A 161 -20.49 -7.07 -0.50
CA GLY A 161 -21.81 -6.58 -0.11
C GLY A 161 -22.68 -6.18 -1.31
N ASP A 162 -23.96 -5.94 -1.03
CA ASP A 162 -24.96 -5.56 -2.02
C ASP A 162 -24.83 -4.10 -2.50
N ASN A 163 -25.51 -3.76 -3.60
CA ASN A 163 -25.71 -2.36 -3.98
C ASN A 163 -26.93 -1.79 -3.25
N SER A 164 -26.70 -1.16 -2.11
CA SER A 164 -27.73 -0.57 -1.25
C SER A 164 -27.82 0.96 -1.40
N SER A 165 -29.02 1.52 -1.19
CA SER A 165 -29.23 2.98 -1.08
C SER A 165 -28.79 3.56 0.27
N VAL A 166 -28.60 2.69 1.26
CA VAL A 166 -28.32 3.07 2.65
C VAL A 166 -26.83 3.01 2.97
N MET A 167 -26.16 1.95 2.49
CA MET A 167 -24.73 1.75 2.69
C MET A 167 -23.96 2.25 1.48
N SER A 168 -23.03 3.17 1.71
CA SER A 168 -22.16 3.74 0.69
C SER A 168 -21.45 2.65 -0.13
N LYS A 169 -21.27 2.92 -1.42
CA LYS A 169 -20.38 2.16 -2.30
C LYS A 169 -18.91 2.46 -2.01
N THR A 170 -18.64 3.72 -1.70
CA THR A 170 -17.30 4.22 -1.44
C THR A 170 -16.84 3.80 -0.04
N VAL A 171 -15.68 3.16 0.01
CA VAL A 171 -14.91 2.90 1.22
C VAL A 171 -13.64 3.75 1.14
N LYS A 172 -13.35 4.49 2.20
CA LYS A 172 -12.12 5.28 2.34
C LYS A 172 -11.09 4.45 3.08
N ILE A 173 -9.88 4.38 2.56
CA ILE A 173 -8.76 3.64 3.14
C ILE A 173 -7.64 4.61 3.49
N SER A 174 -7.15 4.49 4.72
CA SER A 174 -5.98 5.19 5.23
C SER A 174 -4.90 4.20 5.61
N LEU A 175 -3.72 4.40 5.06
CA LEU A 175 -2.53 3.58 5.27
C LEU A 175 -1.52 4.35 6.13
N SER A 176 -0.98 3.68 7.14
CA SER A 176 0.23 4.06 7.85
C SER A 176 1.02 2.79 8.11
N VAL A 177 1.95 2.43 7.23
CA VAL A 177 2.63 1.14 7.24
C VAL A 177 4.11 1.34 7.55
N LEU A 178 4.56 0.79 8.68
CA LEU A 178 5.97 0.67 8.99
C LEU A 178 6.55 -0.55 8.26
N ALA A 179 7.57 -0.33 7.44
CA ALA A 179 8.30 -1.38 6.75
C ALA A 179 9.74 -1.43 7.25
N LYS A 180 10.09 -2.57 7.85
CA LYS A 180 11.42 -2.80 8.42
C LYS A 180 12.38 -3.32 7.38
N LYS A 181 13.61 -2.82 7.38
CA LYS A 181 14.66 -3.30 6.49
C LYS A 181 14.90 -4.79 6.71
N SER A 182 14.94 -5.55 5.62
CA SER A 182 15.21 -7.00 5.60
C SER A 182 16.62 -7.32 5.12
#